data_AF-B7PBT1-F1
#
_entry.id   AF-B7PBT1-F1
#
_cell.length_a   1.000
_cell.length_b   1.000
_cell.length_c   1.000
_cell.angle_alpha   90.00
_cell.angle_beta   90.00
_cell.angle_gamma   90.00
#
_symmetry.space_group_name_H-M   'P 1'
#
loop_
_entity.id
_entity.type
_entity.pdbx_description
1 polymer ?
#
loop_
_entity_poly.entity_id
_entity_poly.type
_entity_poly.pdbx_seq_one_letter_code
_entity_poly.pdbx_strand_id
1 'polypeptide(L)'
;MTNVQLGDREAICGIVSKLGRFQVEDDVTERTTHLICGEKLRTLNLLFAMAKGCWILPTKWVYRSLESGYWLDEDPFELSDMFPAVRLSRLDRQKAKKKRNKKGLLTGMGSFYVSHKSSPPHSKMCALIKILGGEPFTHPH
;
A
#
# COMPACT_ATOMS: atom_id res chain seq x y z
N MET A 1 8.29 -0.36 -3.93
CA MET A 1 7.60 -0.42 -5.26
C MET A 1 7.12 -1.85 -5.51
N THR A 2 6.21 -2.14 -6.44
CA THR A 2 5.77 -3.53 -6.71
C THR A 2 5.59 -3.82 -8.20
N ASN A 3 6.05 -5.00 -8.63
CA ASN A 3 5.93 -5.50 -10.00
C ASN A 3 6.42 -4.49 -11.06
N VAL A 4 7.53 -3.81 -10.78
CA VAL A 4 8.18 -2.85 -11.67
C VAL A 4 9.40 -3.52 -12.29
N GLN A 5 9.57 -3.37 -13.61
CA GLN A 5 10.70 -3.91 -14.35
C GLN A 5 12.03 -3.31 -13.84
N LEU A 6 13.13 -4.06 -13.94
CA LEU A 6 14.40 -3.66 -13.32
C LEU A 6 14.91 -2.29 -13.81
N GLY A 7 14.86 -2.04 -15.13
CA GLY A 7 15.26 -0.75 -15.70
C GLY A 7 14.42 0.42 -15.17
N ASP A 8 13.11 0.22 -15.02
CA ASP A 8 12.22 1.22 -14.42
C ASP A 8 12.52 1.45 -12.94
N ARG A 9 12.96 0.42 -12.19
CA ARG A 9 13.33 0.59 -10.77
C ARG A 9 14.52 1.53 -10.61
N GLU A 10 15.57 1.33 -11.39
CA GLU A 10 16.76 2.19 -11.35
C GLU A 10 16.41 3.63 -11.74
N ALA A 11 15.64 3.81 -12.82
CA ALA A 11 15.16 5.12 -13.25
C ALA A 11 14.34 5.83 -12.16
N ILE A 12 13.39 5.11 -11.54
CA ILE A 12 12.55 5.65 -10.47
C ILE A 12 13.38 6.03 -9.23
N CYS A 13 14.37 5.21 -8.85
CA CYS A 13 15.29 5.56 -7.76
C CYS A 13 16.09 6.84 -8.07
N GLY A 14 16.54 7.01 -9.31
CA GLY A 14 17.19 8.23 -9.78
C GLY A 14 16.27 9.45 -9.71
N ILE A 15 15.02 9.31 -10.12
CA ILE A 15 14.01 10.38 -10.07
C ILE A 15 13.68 10.78 -8.62
N VAL A 16 13.49 9.80 -7.74
CA VAL A 16 13.22 10.04 -6.31
C VAL A 16 14.39 10.81 -5.68
N SER A 17 15.63 10.42 -6.00
CA SER A 17 16.83 11.13 -5.53
C SER A 17 16.88 12.57 -6.06
N LYS A 18 16.52 12.79 -7.34
CA LYS A 18 16.56 14.11 -7.99
C LYS A 18 15.49 15.07 -7.47
N LEU A 19 14.24 14.62 -7.35
CA LEU A 19 13.11 15.45 -6.91
C LEU A 19 13.01 15.54 -5.38
N GLY A 20 13.67 14.65 -4.64
CA GLY A 20 13.67 14.61 -3.18
C GLY A 20 12.32 14.21 -2.57
N ARG A 21 12.12 14.53 -1.29
CA ARG A 21 10.90 14.30 -0.46
C ARG A 21 10.56 12.83 -0.16
N PHE A 22 10.91 11.89 -1.02
CA PHE A 22 10.62 10.47 -0.83
C PHE A 22 11.88 9.62 -0.66
N GLN A 23 11.70 8.44 -0.08
CA GLN A 23 12.67 7.36 -0.02
C GLN A 23 12.01 6.08 -0.55
N VAL A 24 12.79 5.24 -1.23
CA VAL A 24 12.30 3.96 -1.76
C VAL A 24 12.58 2.86 -0.73
N GLU A 25 11.54 2.13 -0.35
CA GLU A 25 11.61 0.94 0.49
C GLU A 25 11.16 -0.29 -0.32
N ASP A 26 11.71 -1.46 0.02
CA ASP A 26 11.38 -2.74 -0.63
C ASP A 26 9.99 -3.26 -0.22
N ASP A 27 9.68 -3.15 1.06
CA ASP A 27 8.41 -3.57 1.66
C ASP A 27 7.54 -2.37 2.05
N VAL A 28 6.23 -2.58 2.09
CA VAL A 28 5.29 -1.60 2.65
C VAL A 28 5.39 -1.60 4.18
N THR A 29 5.75 -0.46 4.75
CA THR A 29 5.90 -0.22 6.19
C THR A 29 4.88 0.82 6.69
N GLU A 30 4.94 1.19 7.97
CA GLU A 30 4.10 2.26 8.54
C GLU A 30 4.40 3.64 7.95
N ARG A 31 5.62 3.85 7.44
CA ARG A 31 6.03 5.12 6.82
C ARG A 31 5.60 5.22 5.36
N THR A 32 5.21 4.11 4.75
CA THR A 32 4.86 4.09 3.33
C THR A 32 3.62 4.92 3.06
N THR A 33 3.76 5.87 2.13
CA THR A 33 2.69 6.76 1.68
C THR A 33 2.24 6.43 0.26
N HIS A 34 3.15 5.95 -0.57
CA HIS A 34 2.95 5.67 -1.99
C HIS A 34 3.45 4.27 -2.33
N LEU A 35 2.69 3.55 -3.14
CA LEU A 35 3.12 2.33 -3.81
C LEU A 35 3.09 2.56 -5.32
N ILE A 36 4.27 2.50 -5.94
CA ILE A 36 4.38 2.49 -7.40
C ILE A 36 4.20 1.06 -7.92
N CYS A 37 3.25 0.89 -8.82
CA CYS A 37 2.87 -0.38 -9.45
C CYS A 37 3.28 -0.35 -10.93
N GLY A 38 4.08 -1.33 -11.38
CA GLY A 38 4.48 -1.45 -12.78
C GLY A 38 3.43 -2.21 -13.60
N GLU A 39 3.30 -3.51 -13.35
CA GLU A 39 2.35 -4.39 -14.03
C GLU A 39 1.21 -4.85 -13.10
N LYS A 40 0.09 -5.25 -13.71
CA LYS A 40 -1.18 -5.54 -13.03
C LYS A 40 -1.16 -6.89 -12.30
N LEU A 41 -0.59 -6.95 -11.09
CA LEU A 41 -0.67 -8.15 -10.25
C LEU A 41 -1.08 -7.81 -8.81
N ARG A 42 -1.90 -8.69 -8.23
CA ARG A 42 -2.17 -8.66 -6.79
C ARG A 42 -0.95 -9.20 -6.05
N THR A 43 -0.10 -8.30 -5.58
CA THR A 43 1.04 -8.63 -4.74
C THR A 43 0.73 -8.39 -3.28
N LEU A 44 1.53 -8.97 -2.40
CA LEU A 44 1.40 -8.73 -0.97
C LEU A 44 1.60 -7.24 -0.62
N ASN A 45 2.55 -6.56 -1.26
CA ASN A 45 2.75 -5.11 -1.11
C ASN A 45 1.50 -4.31 -1.53
N LEU A 46 0.79 -4.72 -2.59
CA LEU A 46 -0.47 -4.08 -2.95
C LEU A 46 -1.51 -4.22 -1.84
N LEU A 47 -1.68 -5.42 -1.27
CA LEU A 47 -2.62 -5.65 -0.17
C LEU A 47 -2.28 -4.81 1.06
N PHE A 48 -1.01 -4.74 1.46
CA PHE A 48 -0.57 -3.91 2.59
C PHE A 48 -0.80 -2.43 2.32
N ALA A 49 -0.47 -1.95 1.13
CA ALA A 49 -0.66 -0.55 0.76
C ALA A 49 -2.14 -0.16 0.72
N MET A 50 -3.01 -1.04 0.21
CA MET A 50 -4.46 -0.87 0.27
C MET A 50 -4.97 -0.85 1.71
N ALA A 51 -4.56 -1.80 2.54
CA ALA A 51 -4.98 -1.88 3.95
C ALA A 51 -4.54 -0.64 4.76
N LYS A 52 -3.42 -0.02 4.38
CA LYS A 52 -2.92 1.22 4.98
C LYS A 52 -3.48 2.50 4.35
N GLY A 53 -4.23 2.41 3.26
CA GLY A 53 -4.72 3.57 2.51
C GLY A 53 -3.59 4.41 1.92
N CYS A 54 -2.56 3.77 1.36
CA CYS A 54 -1.52 4.43 0.57
C CYS A 54 -2.06 4.86 -0.81
N TRP A 55 -1.41 5.84 -1.42
CA TRP A 55 -1.60 6.11 -2.84
C TRP A 55 -1.06 4.94 -3.66
N ILE A 56 -1.87 4.38 -4.54
CA ILE A 56 -1.44 3.33 -5.47
C ILE A 56 -1.39 3.93 -6.87
N LEU A 57 -0.18 4.09 -7.39
CA LEU A 57 0.08 4.87 -8.59
C LEU A 57 0.86 4.05 -9.62
N PRO A 58 0.67 4.29 -10.92
CA PRO A 58 1.48 3.70 -11.97
C PRO A 58 2.85 4.38 -12.06
N THR A 59 3.82 3.72 -12.69
CA THR A 59 5.16 4.29 -12.97
C THR A 59 5.07 5.63 -13.72
N LYS A 60 4.08 5.81 -14.62
CA LYS A 60 3.85 7.08 -15.34
C LYS A 60 3.75 8.31 -14.44
N TRP A 61 3.24 8.20 -13.21
CA TRP A 61 3.17 9.35 -12.30
C TRP A 61 4.56 9.88 -11.94
N VAL A 62 5.52 8.96 -11.75
CA VAL A 62 6.91 9.31 -11.43
C VAL A 62 7.58 10.00 -12.63
N TYR A 63 7.43 9.44 -13.83
CA TYR A 63 8.00 10.05 -15.04
C TYR A 63 7.40 11.42 -15.35
N ARG A 64 6.08 11.57 -15.22
CA ARG A 64 5.41 12.86 -15.45
C ARG A 64 5.78 13.91 -14.40
N SER A 65 6.06 13.48 -13.17
CA SER A 65 6.62 14.35 -12.13
C SER A 65 8.05 14.80 -12.47
N LEU A 66 8.88 13.90 -13.00
CA LEU A 66 10.21 14.27 -13.50
C LEU A 66 10.12 15.32 -14.63
N GLU A 67 9.26 15.09 -15.63
CA GLU A 67 9.03 16.02 -16.75
C GLU A 67 8.60 17.42 -16.27
N SER A 68 7.80 17.46 -15.20
CA SER A 68 7.30 18.72 -14.63
C SER A 68 8.29 19.39 -13.67
N GLY A 69 9.34 18.69 -13.26
CA GLY A 69 10.33 19.17 -12.28
C GLY A 69 9.85 19.15 -10.83
N TYR A 70 8.67 18.60 -10.53
CA TYR A 70 8.12 18.46 -9.19
C TYR A 70 7.11 17.30 -9.10
N TRP A 71 6.82 16.83 -7.90
CA TRP A 71 5.82 15.78 -7.66
C TRP A 71 4.41 16.25 -8.01
N LEU A 72 3.82 15.67 -9.05
CA LEU A 72 2.45 15.96 -9.47
C LEU A 72 1.43 15.44 -8.46
N ASP A 73 0.22 16.03 -8.50
CA ASP A 73 -0.93 15.52 -7.75
C ASP A 73 -1.17 14.04 -8.08
N GLU A 74 -1.41 13.25 -7.03
CA GLU A 74 -1.61 11.81 -7.11
C GLU A 74 -3.01 11.46 -7.65
N ASP A 75 -4.03 12.27 -7.38
CA ASP A 75 -5.45 11.94 -7.65
C ASP A 75 -5.73 11.56 -9.12
N PRO A 76 -5.20 12.29 -10.14
CA PRO A 76 -5.41 11.95 -11.55
C PRO A 76 -4.73 10.65 -12.00
N PHE A 77 -3.81 10.13 -11.20
CA PHE A 77 -3.01 8.94 -11.50
C PHE A 77 -3.41 7.72 -10.66
N GLU A 78 -4.30 7.89 -9.68
CA GLU A 78 -4.73 6.84 -8.78
C GLU A 78 -5.33 5.65 -9.55
N LEU A 79 -4.84 4.43 -9.28
CA LEU A 79 -5.30 3.20 -9.93
C LEU A 79 -6.66 2.70 -9.38
N SER A 80 -7.60 3.63 -9.17
CA SER A 80 -8.92 3.39 -8.58
C SER A 80 -9.83 2.55 -9.47
N ASP A 81 -9.78 2.75 -10.79
CA ASP A 81 -10.59 1.98 -11.74
C ASP A 81 -10.23 0.49 -11.73
N MET A 82 -8.95 0.20 -11.46
CA MET A 82 -8.46 -1.18 -11.42
C MET A 82 -8.69 -1.84 -10.06
N PHE A 83 -8.62 -1.05 -8.99
CA PHE A 83 -8.79 -1.51 -7.63
C PHE A 83 -9.73 -0.56 -6.89
N PRO A 84 -11.06 -0.77 -6.96
CA PRO A 84 -12.04 0.16 -6.38
C PRO A 84 -11.81 0.46 -4.89
N ALA A 85 -11.28 -0.53 -4.15
CA ALA A 85 -10.95 -0.39 -2.74
C ALA A 85 -9.76 0.55 -2.45
N VAL A 86 -8.92 0.90 -3.44
CA VAL A 86 -7.78 1.83 -3.26
C VAL A 86 -8.29 3.20 -2.80
N ARG A 87 -9.21 3.80 -3.56
CA ARG A 87 -9.75 5.13 -3.24
C ARG A 87 -10.50 5.12 -1.92
N LEU A 88 -11.30 4.08 -1.68
CA LEU A 88 -12.06 3.93 -0.44
C LEU A 88 -11.13 3.88 0.77
N SER A 89 -10.13 2.98 0.77
CA SER A 89 -9.15 2.87 1.85
C SER A 89 -8.35 4.16 2.08
N ARG A 90 -7.97 4.86 1.01
CA ARG A 90 -7.25 6.14 1.12
C ARG A 90 -8.13 7.22 1.75
N LEU A 91 -9.38 7.36 1.30
CA LEU A 91 -10.31 8.34 1.87
C LEU A 91 -10.59 8.04 3.34
N ASP A 92 -10.70 6.77 3.72
CA ASP A 92 -10.86 6.36 5.11
C ASP A 92 -9.63 6.70 5.95
N ARG A 93 -8.40 6.52 5.42
CA ARG A 93 -7.18 7.00 6.09
C ARG A 93 -7.21 8.52 6.30
N GLN A 94 -7.65 9.29 5.30
CA GLN A 94 -7.73 10.75 5.41
C GLN A 94 -8.77 11.20 6.45
N LYS A 95 -9.92 10.53 6.50
CA LYS A 95 -10.96 10.78 7.52
C LYS A 95 -10.47 10.37 8.92
N ALA A 96 -9.74 9.26 9.03
CA ALA A 96 -9.19 8.77 10.29
C ALA A 96 -8.12 9.71 10.85
N LYS A 97 -7.32 10.39 10.02
CA LYS A 97 -6.43 11.47 10.51
C LYS A 97 -7.20 12.62 11.18
N LYS A 98 -8.48 12.80 10.85
CA LYS A 98 -9.36 13.84 11.39
C LYS A 98 -10.24 13.37 12.56
N LYS A 99 -10.37 12.06 12.80
CA LYS A 99 -11.27 11.48 13.82
C LYS A 99 -10.54 10.46 14.70
N ARG A 100 -10.74 10.56 16.02
CA ARG A 100 -10.02 9.77 17.04
C ARG A 100 -10.48 8.31 17.17
N ASN A 101 -11.55 7.91 16.47
CA ASN A 101 -12.13 6.56 16.56
C ASN A 101 -12.05 5.85 15.20
N LYS A 102 -11.10 4.94 15.05
CA LYS A 102 -10.83 4.18 13.82
C LYS A 102 -11.43 2.78 13.98
N LYS A 103 -12.38 2.42 13.12
CA LYS A 103 -12.82 1.02 12.94
C LYS A 103 -12.28 0.54 11.60
N GLY A 104 -11.51 -0.54 11.61
CA GLY A 104 -11.01 -1.18 10.39
C GLY A 104 -12.06 -2.12 9.80
N LEU A 105 -11.80 -2.61 8.58
CA LEU A 105 -12.71 -3.49 7.85
C LEU A 105 -13.13 -4.74 8.66
N LEU A 106 -12.21 -5.29 9.46
CA LEU A 106 -12.42 -6.53 10.21
C LEU A 106 -12.79 -6.30 11.68
N THR A 107 -13.00 -5.04 12.09
CA THR A 107 -13.33 -4.71 13.47
C THR A 107 -14.66 -5.33 13.89
N GLY A 108 -14.63 -6.09 14.99
CA GLY A 108 -15.82 -6.74 15.55
C GLY A 108 -16.24 -8.04 14.85
N MET A 109 -15.41 -8.57 13.93
CA MET A 109 -15.70 -9.84 13.22
C MET A 109 -15.24 -11.10 13.98
N GLY A 110 -14.78 -10.96 15.23
CA GLY A 110 -14.25 -12.07 16.03
C GLY A 110 -12.80 -12.43 15.68
N SER A 111 -12.37 -13.61 16.12
CA SER A 111 -11.00 -14.11 15.93
C SER A 111 -10.82 -14.81 14.58
N PHE A 112 -9.68 -14.57 13.94
CA PHE A 112 -9.33 -15.15 12.65
C PHE A 112 -8.25 -16.22 12.80
N TYR A 113 -8.57 -17.47 12.50
CA TYR A 113 -7.55 -18.51 12.39
C TYR A 113 -6.84 -18.43 11.04
N VAL A 114 -5.51 -18.44 11.06
CA VAL A 114 -4.67 -18.51 9.86
C VAL A 114 -3.83 -19.77 9.95
N SER A 115 -3.84 -20.61 8.92
CA SER A 115 -3.00 -21.82 8.87
C SER A 115 -1.52 -21.45 8.77
N HIS A 116 -0.64 -22.17 9.47
CA HIS A 116 0.83 -22.05 9.34
C HIS A 116 1.33 -22.40 7.93
N LYS A 117 0.54 -23.13 7.13
CA LYS A 117 0.85 -23.50 5.74
C LYS A 117 0.21 -22.55 4.70
N SER A 118 -0.31 -21.40 5.15
CA SER A 118 -0.97 -20.44 4.26
C SER A 118 -0.02 -19.85 3.21
N SER A 119 -0.59 -19.53 2.05
CA SER A 119 0.02 -18.69 1.02
C SER A 119 -0.97 -17.56 0.70
N PRO A 120 -0.64 -16.27 0.95
CA PRO A 120 0.63 -15.73 1.47
C PRO A 120 1.02 -16.22 2.88
N PRO A 121 2.29 -16.03 3.32
CA PRO A 121 2.78 -16.57 4.59
C PRO A 121 1.95 -16.14 5.81
N HIS A 122 1.79 -17.06 6.77
CA HIS A 122 1.03 -16.87 8.01
C HIS A 122 1.28 -15.52 8.69
N SER A 123 2.56 -15.16 8.88
CA SER A 123 2.94 -13.90 9.54
C SER A 123 2.43 -12.66 8.81
N LYS A 124 2.44 -12.68 7.48
CA LYS A 124 1.98 -11.57 6.64
C LYS A 124 0.45 -11.48 6.62
N MET A 125 -0.24 -12.63 6.58
CA MET A 125 -1.70 -12.68 6.71
C MET A 125 -2.17 -12.15 8.07
N CYS A 126 -1.53 -12.59 9.16
CA CYS A 126 -1.83 -12.07 10.50
C CYS A 126 -1.57 -10.56 10.60
N ALA A 127 -0.51 -10.04 9.99
CA ALA A 127 -0.25 -8.61 9.95
C ALA A 127 -1.32 -7.83 9.17
N LEU A 128 -1.81 -8.35 8.03
CA LEU A 128 -2.91 -7.74 7.28
C LEU A 128 -4.20 -7.70 8.10
N ILE A 129 -4.55 -8.80 8.76
CA ILE A 129 -5.74 -8.88 9.62
C ILE A 129 -5.68 -7.80 10.72
N LYS A 130 -4.52 -7.67 11.39
CA LYS A 130 -4.30 -6.65 12.42
C LYS A 130 -4.44 -5.22 11.88
N ILE A 131 -3.86 -4.92 10.71
CA ILE A 131 -3.97 -3.59 10.08
C ILE A 131 -5.43 -3.23 9.78
N LEU A 132 -6.21 -4.22 9.36
CA LEU A 132 -7.64 -4.09 9.09
C LEU A 132 -8.51 -4.13 10.36
N GLY A 133 -7.90 -4.16 11.55
CA GLY A 133 -8.60 -4.08 12.84
C GLY A 133 -9.24 -5.40 13.28
N GLY A 134 -8.83 -6.53 12.71
CA GLY A 134 -9.22 -7.86 13.17
C GLY A 134 -8.19 -8.47 14.12
N GLU A 135 -8.56 -9.57 14.77
CA GLU A 135 -7.74 -10.25 15.77
C GLU A 135 -7.34 -11.64 15.27
N PRO A 136 -6.08 -11.87 14.87
CA PRO A 136 -5.61 -13.21 14.55
C PRO A 136 -5.65 -14.08 15.80
N PHE A 137 -6.17 -15.29 15.66
CA PHE A 137 -6.19 -16.28 16.72
C PHE A 137 -4.74 -16.73 17.01
N THR A 138 -4.32 -16.56 18.25
CA THR A 138 -3.05 -17.10 18.76
C THR A 138 -3.37 -18.24 19.71
N HIS A 139 -2.98 -19.46 19.37
CA HIS A 139 -3.08 -20.56 20.33
C HIS A 139 -2.08 -20.30 21.48
N PRO A 140 -2.48 -20.44 22.76
CA PRO A 140 -1.51 -20.54 23.83
C PRO A 140 -0.73 -21.85 23.63
N HIS A 141 0.59 -21.76 23.59
CA HIS A 141 1.47 -22.93 23.70
C HIS A 141 1.41 -23.49 25.12
#